data_AF-A0A1G0MPA6-F1
#
_entry.id   AF-A0A1G0MPA6-F1
#
_cell.length_a   1.000
_cell.length_b   1.000
_cell.length_c   1.000
_cell.angle_alpha   90.00
_cell.angle_beta   90.00
_cell.angle_gamma   90.00
#
_symmetry.space_group_name_H-M   'P 1'
#
loop_
_entity.id
_entity.type
_entity.pdbx_description
1 polymer ?
#
loop_
_entity_poly.entity_id
_entity_poly.type
_entity_poly.pdbx_seq_one_letter_code
_entity_poly.pdbx_strand_id
1 'polypeptide(L)'
;MADHLILHLKTGHTVMGQLAHSFGAGDSDIEILVDDKKRKQLFDLDKICAIRFSRIPFQLTFEEPATVEEVSTITGETYTVAVYTKGRFLKGFLALLQDKHEPYRSIFFTFSGISYRHQMRRIGNILIDSGLVTNHQVDEALKIQDKLICRRLGEIVAETFELPQELIEKSIQAASLHKEGTGRARVGDILVEAGLVTREQVEAALRIQQEDKTVKLGEILVGQGLITEDQLICALVTQVRMCSVRPLQNEPP
;
A
#
# COMPACT_ATOMS: atom_id res chain seq x y z
N MET A 1 -28.90 16.49 9.46
CA MET A 1 -27.47 16.73 9.12
C MET A 1 -27.29 16.30 7.66
N ALA A 2 -26.58 17.07 6.84
CA ALA A 2 -26.64 16.94 5.38
C ALA A 2 -25.80 15.76 4.84
N ASP A 3 -26.33 15.06 3.83
CA ASP A 3 -25.65 13.96 3.14
C ASP A 3 -24.60 14.54 2.17
N HIS A 4 -23.41 14.80 2.69
CA HIS A 4 -22.27 15.32 1.91
C HIS A 4 -21.56 14.17 1.20
N LEU A 5 -21.00 14.48 0.04
CA LEU A 5 -20.25 13.54 -0.76
C LEU A 5 -19.12 14.21 -1.54
N ILE A 6 -18.17 13.39 -1.97
CA ILE A 6 -17.04 13.77 -2.82
C ILE A 6 -17.10 12.88 -4.08
N LEU A 7 -17.18 13.51 -5.25
CA LEU A 7 -17.04 12.85 -6.54
C LEU A 7 -15.56 12.91 -6.97
N HIS A 8 -14.97 11.78 -7.29
CA HIS A 8 -13.67 11.69 -7.96
C HIS A 8 -13.94 11.45 -9.45
N LEU A 9 -13.64 12.41 -10.32
CA LEU A 9 -13.90 12.32 -11.75
C LEU A 9 -12.76 11.62 -12.48
N LYS A 10 -13.06 11.03 -13.65
CA LYS A 10 -12.06 10.43 -14.54
C LYS A 10 -11.01 11.42 -15.07
N THR A 11 -11.33 12.70 -15.04
CA THR A 11 -10.42 13.80 -15.39
C THR A 11 -9.36 14.05 -14.31
N GLY A 12 -9.46 13.41 -13.14
CA GLY A 12 -8.60 13.66 -11.98
C GLY A 12 -9.10 14.79 -11.07
N HIS A 13 -10.17 15.50 -11.44
CA HIS A 13 -10.77 16.53 -10.60
C HIS A 13 -11.71 15.94 -9.56
N THR A 14 -11.77 16.58 -8.39
CA THR A 14 -12.74 16.25 -7.34
C THR A 14 -13.83 17.32 -7.24
N VAL A 15 -15.06 16.89 -6.99
CA VAL A 15 -16.20 17.80 -6.78
C VAL A 15 -16.88 17.44 -5.47
N MET A 16 -16.96 18.41 -4.56
CA MET A 16 -17.67 18.24 -3.29
C MET A 16 -19.08 18.81 -3.41
N GLY A 17 -20.04 18.13 -2.79
CA GLY A 17 -21.42 18.60 -2.80
C GLY A 17 -22.29 17.84 -1.80
N GLN A 18 -23.59 18.10 -1.89
CA GLN A 18 -24.60 17.37 -1.16
C GLN A 18 -25.49 16.61 -2.13
N LEU A 19 -25.93 15.43 -1.73
CA LEU A 19 -26.81 14.64 -2.56
C LEU A 19 -28.15 15.36 -2.79
N ALA A 20 -28.55 15.57 -4.05
CA ALA A 20 -29.79 16.30 -4.37
C ALA A 20 -31.04 15.39 -4.29
N HIS A 21 -30.89 14.10 -4.56
CA HIS A 21 -31.93 13.07 -4.49
C HIS A 21 -31.34 11.73 -4.07
N SER A 22 -32.16 10.78 -3.60
CA SER A 22 -31.64 9.47 -3.15
C SER A 22 -30.93 8.73 -4.29
N PHE A 23 -29.69 8.29 -4.05
CA PHE A 23 -28.90 7.48 -4.98
C PHE A 23 -29.08 5.99 -4.66
N GLY A 24 -29.44 5.21 -5.67
CA GLY A 24 -29.80 3.80 -5.57
C GLY A 24 -29.07 2.91 -6.56
N ALA A 25 -29.36 1.60 -6.48
CA ALA A 25 -28.60 0.60 -7.22
C ALA A 25 -28.80 0.60 -8.74
N GLY A 26 -29.91 1.18 -9.21
CA GLY A 26 -30.28 1.23 -10.63
C GLY A 26 -29.87 2.52 -11.35
N ASP A 27 -29.29 3.49 -10.66
CA ASP A 27 -29.05 4.81 -11.23
C ASP A 27 -27.86 4.80 -12.20
N SER A 28 -27.97 5.58 -13.27
CA SER A 28 -26.91 5.80 -14.27
C SER A 28 -26.19 7.14 -14.10
N ASP A 29 -26.77 8.03 -13.30
CA ASP A 29 -26.26 9.36 -13.03
C ASP A 29 -26.43 9.70 -11.54
N ILE A 30 -25.88 10.84 -11.14
CA ILE A 30 -26.01 11.39 -9.79
C ILE A 30 -26.19 12.91 -9.88
N GLU A 31 -27.22 13.44 -9.24
CA GLU A 31 -27.41 14.89 -9.10
C GLU A 31 -26.94 15.35 -7.73
N ILE A 32 -26.10 16.38 -7.73
CA ILE A 32 -25.52 16.95 -6.53
C ILE A 32 -25.77 18.46 -6.47
N LEU A 33 -25.87 18.96 -5.25
CA LEU A 33 -25.98 20.36 -4.91
C LEU A 33 -24.59 20.90 -4.58
N VAL A 34 -24.11 21.86 -5.37
CA VAL A 34 -22.81 22.54 -5.26
C VAL A 34 -23.04 24.01 -4.85
N ASP A 35 -21.99 24.70 -4.41
CA ASP A 35 -22.00 26.13 -4.02
C ASP A 35 -23.02 26.45 -2.92
N ASP A 36 -22.88 25.82 -1.74
CA ASP A 36 -23.80 25.98 -0.60
C ASP A 36 -25.28 25.72 -0.95
N LYS A 37 -25.52 24.70 -1.77
CA LYS A 37 -26.84 24.24 -2.23
C LYS A 37 -27.58 25.17 -3.20
N LYS A 38 -26.87 26.11 -3.84
CA LYS A 38 -27.50 27.05 -4.78
C LYS A 38 -27.61 26.48 -6.19
N ARG A 39 -26.76 25.52 -6.56
CA ARG A 39 -26.70 24.98 -7.91
C ARG A 39 -26.82 23.47 -7.92
N LYS A 40 -27.74 22.95 -8.74
CA LYS A 40 -27.82 21.53 -9.07
C LYS A 40 -26.92 21.21 -10.24
N GLN A 41 -26.19 20.11 -10.13
CA GLN A 41 -25.33 19.60 -11.20
C GLN A 41 -25.51 18.10 -11.32
N LEU A 42 -25.78 17.64 -12.54
CA LEU A 42 -25.93 16.24 -12.89
C LEU A 42 -24.62 15.69 -13.45
N PHE A 43 -24.20 14.52 -12.97
CA PHE A 43 -23.01 13.82 -13.43
C PHE A 43 -23.37 12.40 -13.87
N ASP A 44 -22.94 12.04 -15.07
CA ASP A 44 -23.00 10.66 -15.55
C ASP A 44 -21.97 9.80 -14.80
N LEU A 45 -22.38 8.63 -14.29
CA LEU A 45 -21.49 7.71 -13.59
C LEU A 45 -20.34 7.21 -14.49
N ASP A 46 -20.52 7.17 -15.81
CA ASP A 46 -19.46 6.80 -16.74
C ASP A 46 -18.32 7.83 -16.81
N LYS A 47 -18.47 9.01 -16.18
CA LYS A 47 -17.43 10.03 -16.06
C LYS A 47 -16.81 10.11 -14.66
N ILE A 48 -17.29 9.29 -13.73
CA ILE A 48 -16.87 9.27 -12.33
C ILE A 48 -15.99 8.02 -12.11
N CYS A 49 -14.97 8.14 -11.27
CA CYS A 49 -14.17 7.02 -10.75
C CYS A 49 -14.80 6.45 -9.47
N ALA A 50 -15.00 7.33 -8.50
CA ALA A 50 -15.49 6.95 -7.18
C ALA A 50 -16.38 8.06 -6.62
N ILE A 51 -17.39 7.67 -5.84
CA ILE A 51 -18.25 8.56 -5.07
C ILE A 51 -18.06 8.21 -3.60
N ARG A 52 -17.56 9.14 -2.81
CA ARG A 52 -17.36 8.95 -1.37
C ARG A 52 -18.46 9.65 -0.60
N PHE A 53 -19.17 8.92 0.24
CA PHE A 53 -20.28 9.44 1.03
C PHE A 53 -19.87 9.62 2.48
N SER A 54 -20.26 10.75 3.09
CA SER A 54 -20.09 10.96 4.54
C SER A 54 -21.01 10.05 5.35
N ARG A 55 -22.16 9.70 4.76
CA ARG A 55 -23.11 8.73 5.30
C ARG A 55 -23.63 7.88 4.17
N ILE A 56 -23.64 6.56 4.36
CA ILE A 56 -24.18 5.63 3.38
C ILE A 56 -25.66 5.97 3.10
N PRO A 57 -26.06 6.16 1.84
CA PRO A 57 -27.46 6.27 1.49
C PRO A 57 -28.23 5.03 1.98
N PHE A 58 -29.41 5.23 2.56
CA PHE A 58 -30.20 4.15 3.15
C PHE A 58 -30.49 3.01 2.16
N GLN A 59 -30.65 3.36 0.88
CA GLN A 59 -30.87 2.44 -0.24
C GLN A 59 -29.66 1.54 -0.55
N LEU A 60 -28.48 1.81 0.03
CA LEU A 60 -27.22 1.09 -0.21
C LEU A 60 -26.75 0.28 1.00
N THR A 61 -27.57 0.15 2.04
CA THR A 61 -27.18 -0.49 3.32
C THR A 61 -27.14 -2.01 3.18
N PHE A 62 -26.06 -2.65 3.64
CA PHE A 62 -25.89 -4.11 3.66
C PHE A 62 -25.40 -4.60 5.02
N GLU A 63 -25.73 -5.85 5.37
CA GLU A 63 -25.51 -6.42 6.71
C GLU A 63 -24.03 -6.60 7.05
N GLU A 64 -23.19 -7.16 6.16
CA GLU A 64 -21.75 -7.30 6.37
C GLU A 64 -20.96 -7.24 5.05
N PRO A 65 -19.81 -6.54 5.00
CA PRO A 65 -18.90 -6.60 3.85
C PRO A 65 -18.23 -7.98 3.77
N ALA A 66 -18.07 -8.52 2.57
CA ALA A 66 -17.74 -9.94 2.39
C ALA A 66 -16.24 -10.21 2.16
N THR A 67 -15.53 -9.28 1.51
CA THR A 67 -14.12 -9.45 1.13
C THR A 67 -13.37 -8.14 1.23
N VAL A 68 -12.10 -8.20 1.60
CA VAL A 68 -11.17 -7.06 1.48
C VAL A 68 -10.54 -7.12 0.10
N GLU A 69 -10.58 -6.01 -0.61
CA GLU A 69 -10.10 -5.90 -1.99
C GLU A 69 -9.25 -4.64 -2.14
N GLU A 70 -8.24 -4.73 -3.01
CA GLU A 70 -7.50 -3.57 -3.48
C GLU A 70 -8.12 -3.08 -4.78
N VAL A 71 -8.47 -1.81 -4.83
CA VAL A 71 -9.12 -1.16 -5.97
C VAL A 71 -8.28 0.03 -6.39
N SER A 72 -7.82 0.04 -7.64
CA SER A 72 -7.15 1.20 -8.24
C SER A 72 -8.04 1.86 -9.28
N THR A 73 -8.14 3.17 -9.22
CA THR A 73 -8.87 3.97 -10.20
C THR A 73 -8.02 4.22 -11.45
N ILE A 74 -8.66 4.61 -12.56
CA ILE A 74 -7.93 4.99 -13.78
C ILE A 74 -7.09 6.26 -13.61
N THR A 75 -7.36 7.05 -12.56
CA THR A 75 -6.59 8.25 -12.20
C THR A 75 -5.38 7.92 -11.34
N GLY A 76 -5.16 6.65 -10.98
CA GLY A 76 -3.99 6.17 -10.25
C GLY A 76 -4.13 6.14 -8.73
N GLU A 77 -5.30 6.43 -8.18
CA GLU A 77 -5.57 6.31 -6.74
C GLU A 77 -5.80 4.83 -6.39
N THR A 78 -5.18 4.32 -5.33
CA THR A 78 -5.36 2.95 -4.85
C THR A 78 -6.00 2.93 -3.47
N TYR A 79 -6.96 2.04 -3.28
CA TYR A 79 -7.77 1.92 -2.07
C TYR A 79 -7.81 0.48 -1.57
N THR A 80 -7.58 0.29 -0.27
CA THR A 80 -7.84 -0.98 0.43
C THR A 80 -9.21 -0.91 1.11
N VAL A 81 -10.19 -1.65 0.57
CA VAL A 81 -11.59 -1.49 0.94
C VAL A 81 -12.27 -2.83 1.18
N ALA A 82 -13.24 -2.84 2.10
CA ALA A 82 -14.13 -3.98 2.32
C ALA A 82 -15.31 -3.87 1.34
N VAL A 83 -15.46 -4.83 0.42
CA VAL A 83 -16.46 -4.80 -0.65
C VAL A 83 -17.73 -5.55 -0.27
N TYR A 84 -18.88 -4.96 -0.58
CA TYR A 84 -20.18 -5.59 -0.39
C TYR A 84 -20.52 -6.45 -1.62
N THR A 85 -20.70 -7.75 -1.42
CA THR A 85 -20.99 -8.71 -2.51
C THR A 85 -22.48 -8.97 -2.72
N LYS A 86 -23.31 -8.66 -1.72
CA LYS A 86 -24.77 -8.67 -1.84
C LYS A 86 -25.20 -7.31 -2.35
N GLY A 87 -25.71 -7.22 -3.57
CA GLY A 87 -26.17 -5.97 -4.20
C GLY A 87 -25.80 -5.92 -5.68
N ARG A 88 -26.81 -5.96 -6.57
CA ARG A 88 -26.59 -5.76 -8.01
C ARG A 88 -26.73 -4.28 -8.33
N PHE A 89 -25.59 -3.64 -8.55
CA PHE A 89 -25.48 -2.26 -8.98
C PHE A 89 -25.31 -2.20 -10.49
N LEU A 90 -26.03 -1.29 -11.16
CA LEU A 90 -25.99 -1.18 -12.62
C LEU A 90 -24.61 -0.75 -13.14
N LYS A 91 -23.97 0.22 -12.46
CA LYS A 91 -22.77 0.91 -12.95
C LYS A 91 -21.54 0.79 -12.05
N GLY A 92 -21.60 0.00 -10.98
CA GLY A 92 -20.49 -0.02 -10.02
C GLY A 92 -20.64 -1.02 -8.90
N PHE A 93 -20.00 -0.76 -7.77
CA PHE A 93 -20.16 -1.52 -6.54
C PHE A 93 -19.85 -0.65 -5.33
N LEU A 94 -20.36 -1.08 -4.17
CA LEU A 94 -20.11 -0.39 -2.91
C LEU A 94 -18.95 -1.04 -2.16
N ALA A 95 -18.15 -0.20 -1.52
CA ALA A 95 -17.07 -0.60 -0.65
C ALA A 95 -16.95 0.33 0.56
N LEU A 96 -16.24 -0.12 1.58
CA LEU A 96 -16.03 0.60 2.82
C LEU A 96 -14.53 0.71 3.10
N LEU A 97 -14.03 1.92 3.31
CA LEU A 97 -12.68 2.14 3.80
C LEU A 97 -12.49 1.54 5.19
N GLN A 98 -11.34 0.89 5.37
CA GLN A 98 -10.99 0.26 6.64
C GLN A 98 -10.62 1.27 7.73
N ASP A 99 -10.07 2.43 7.35
CA ASP A 99 -9.80 3.51 8.30
C ASP A 99 -11.10 3.98 8.96
N LYS A 100 -11.17 3.85 10.29
CA LYS A 100 -12.35 4.20 11.08
C LYS A 100 -12.48 5.70 11.35
N HIS A 101 -11.40 6.46 11.21
CA HIS A 101 -11.35 7.90 11.49
C HIS A 101 -11.70 8.76 10.27
N GLU A 102 -11.68 8.18 9.07
CA GLU A 102 -12.07 8.86 7.85
C GLU A 102 -13.57 9.23 7.88
N PRO A 103 -13.95 10.51 7.63
CA PRO A 103 -15.36 10.91 7.55
C PRO A 103 -16.08 10.37 6.29
N TYR A 104 -15.39 10.14 5.17
CA TYR A 104 -15.98 9.67 3.92
C TYR A 104 -15.61 8.21 3.62
N ARG A 105 -16.05 7.30 4.49
CA ARG A 105 -15.66 5.88 4.46
C ARG A 105 -16.40 5.05 3.43
N SER A 106 -17.66 5.39 3.14
CA SER A 106 -18.45 4.64 2.18
C SER A 106 -18.10 5.10 0.77
N ILE A 107 -17.65 4.19 -0.07
CA ILE A 107 -17.25 4.49 -1.44
C ILE A 107 -18.10 3.67 -2.41
N PHE A 108 -18.69 4.32 -3.40
CA PHE A 108 -19.21 3.66 -4.58
C PHE A 108 -18.21 3.82 -5.72
N PHE A 109 -17.65 2.70 -6.18
CA PHE A 109 -16.76 2.70 -7.34
C PHE A 109 -17.56 2.40 -8.60
N THR A 110 -17.30 3.14 -9.68
CA THR A 110 -17.92 2.86 -10.98
C THR A 110 -17.08 1.82 -11.73
N PHE A 111 -17.70 0.89 -12.45
CA PHE A 111 -16.94 -0.13 -13.19
C PHE A 111 -16.04 0.49 -14.26
N SER A 112 -16.50 1.57 -14.90
CA SER A 112 -15.76 2.22 -15.97
C SER A 112 -14.63 3.14 -15.48
N GLY A 113 -14.60 3.46 -14.18
CA GLY A 113 -13.61 4.32 -13.54
C GLY A 113 -12.50 3.57 -12.80
N ILE A 114 -12.54 2.25 -12.82
CA ILE A 114 -11.54 1.38 -12.20
C ILE A 114 -10.58 0.89 -13.27
N SER A 115 -9.28 0.99 -13.00
CA SER A 115 -8.24 0.40 -13.84
C SER A 115 -7.94 -1.04 -13.40
N TYR A 116 -8.00 -1.31 -12.10
CA TYR A 116 -7.64 -2.58 -11.51
C TYR A 116 -8.49 -2.87 -10.27
N ARG A 117 -8.96 -4.12 -10.16
CA ARG A 117 -9.68 -4.62 -8.98
C ARG A 117 -9.21 -6.04 -8.71
N HIS A 118 -8.55 -6.26 -7.59
CA HIS A 118 -8.14 -7.59 -7.18
C HIS A 118 -8.71 -7.93 -5.82
N GLN A 119 -9.38 -9.08 -5.74
CA GLN A 119 -9.68 -9.66 -4.44
C GLN A 119 -8.36 -9.99 -3.79
N MET A 120 -8.06 -9.40 -2.63
CA MET A 120 -6.94 -9.80 -1.78
C MET A 120 -7.29 -11.12 -1.10
N ARG A 121 -7.68 -12.12 -1.89
CA ARG A 121 -7.68 -13.51 -1.45
C ARG A 121 -6.22 -13.91 -1.42
N ARG A 122 -5.66 -13.96 -0.21
CA ARG A 122 -4.32 -14.53 0.00
C ARG A 122 -4.26 -15.86 -0.74
N ILE A 123 -3.21 -16.09 -1.54
CA ILE A 123 -3.09 -17.31 -2.34
C ILE A 123 -3.25 -18.57 -1.47
N GLY A 124 -2.77 -18.52 -0.23
CA GLY A 124 -3.02 -19.56 0.77
C GLY A 124 -4.50 -19.88 0.98
N ASN A 125 -5.36 -18.87 1.14
CA ASN A 125 -6.81 -19.06 1.31
C ASN A 125 -7.46 -19.60 0.04
N ILE A 126 -7.02 -19.17 -1.14
CA ILE A 126 -7.51 -19.71 -2.43
C ILE A 126 -7.17 -21.22 -2.54
N LEU A 127 -5.95 -21.58 -2.17
CA LEU A 127 -5.47 -22.95 -2.21
C LEU A 127 -6.16 -23.82 -1.13
N ILE A 128 -6.50 -23.24 0.03
CA ILE A 128 -7.29 -23.92 1.08
C ILE A 128 -8.73 -24.14 0.63
N ASP A 129 -9.38 -23.10 0.09
CA ASP A 129 -10.77 -23.16 -0.38
C ASP A 129 -10.95 -24.15 -1.54
N SER A 130 -9.91 -24.31 -2.38
CA SER A 130 -9.89 -25.30 -3.46
C SER A 130 -9.52 -26.71 -3.01
N GLY A 131 -9.23 -26.91 -1.71
CA GLY A 131 -8.83 -28.21 -1.14
C GLY A 131 -7.45 -28.70 -1.60
N LEU A 132 -6.67 -27.83 -2.24
CA LEU A 132 -5.34 -28.16 -2.77
C LEU A 132 -4.26 -28.16 -1.67
N VAL A 133 -4.46 -27.36 -0.62
CA VAL A 133 -3.58 -27.31 0.55
C VAL A 133 -4.39 -27.15 1.84
N THR A 134 -3.81 -27.51 2.97
CA THR A 134 -4.40 -27.32 4.31
C THR A 134 -3.88 -26.05 4.97
N ASN A 135 -4.59 -25.52 5.97
CA ASN A 135 -4.11 -24.40 6.80
C ASN A 135 -2.71 -24.66 7.35
N HIS A 136 -2.45 -25.88 7.85
CA HIS A 136 -1.14 -26.27 8.36
C HIS A 136 -0.04 -26.18 7.29
N GLN A 137 -0.32 -26.58 6.05
CA GLN A 137 0.67 -26.50 4.97
C GLN A 137 0.96 -25.04 4.56
N VAL A 138 -0.06 -24.17 4.59
CA VAL A 138 0.13 -22.74 4.35
C VAL A 138 0.95 -22.11 5.48
N ASP A 139 0.67 -22.45 6.73
CA ASP A 139 1.44 -21.94 7.88
C ASP A 139 2.90 -22.39 7.85
N GLU A 140 3.17 -23.66 7.50
CA GLU A 140 4.54 -24.15 7.29
C GLU A 140 5.23 -23.44 6.11
N ALA A 141 4.52 -23.20 5.01
CA ALA A 141 5.05 -22.48 3.86
C ALA A 141 5.40 -21.01 4.22
N LEU A 142 4.57 -20.35 5.04
CA LEU A 142 4.85 -19.00 5.53
C LEU A 142 6.08 -18.98 6.46
N LYS A 143 6.22 -19.97 7.36
CA LYS A 143 7.44 -20.10 8.18
C LYS A 143 8.69 -20.30 7.33
N ILE A 144 8.59 -21.08 6.23
CA ILE A 144 9.70 -21.26 5.30
C ILE A 144 9.99 -19.95 4.56
N GLN A 145 8.97 -19.23 4.09
CA GLN A 145 9.11 -17.94 3.44
C GLN A 145 9.81 -16.93 4.34
N ASP A 146 9.37 -16.80 5.60
CA ASP A 146 10.01 -15.93 6.59
C ASP A 146 11.47 -16.32 6.82
N LYS A 147 11.77 -17.62 6.93
CA LYS A 147 13.14 -18.11 7.05
C LYS A 147 13.98 -17.76 5.82
N LEU A 148 13.46 -17.94 4.60
CA LEU A 148 14.16 -17.64 3.35
C LEU A 148 14.41 -16.14 3.18
N ILE A 149 13.42 -15.31 3.52
CA ILE A 149 13.55 -13.85 3.59
C ILE A 149 14.58 -13.46 4.67
N CYS A 150 14.82 -14.31 5.66
CA CYS A 150 15.80 -14.12 6.73
C CYS A 150 17.21 -14.71 6.47
N ARG A 151 17.45 -15.47 5.40
CA ARG A 151 18.78 -16.07 5.13
C ARG A 151 19.78 -15.04 4.63
N ARG A 152 21.01 -15.07 5.17
CA ARG A 152 22.09 -14.18 4.70
C ARG A 152 22.71 -14.74 3.43
N LEU A 153 23.08 -13.86 2.48
CA LEU A 153 23.79 -14.28 1.26
C LEU A 153 25.06 -15.07 1.59
N GLY A 154 25.80 -14.67 2.65
CA GLY A 154 26.97 -15.40 3.12
C GLY A 154 26.67 -16.83 3.58
N GLU A 155 25.52 -17.09 4.19
CA GLU A 155 25.09 -18.45 4.58
C GLU A 155 24.74 -19.28 3.34
N ILE A 156 24.06 -18.67 2.37
CA ILE A 156 23.73 -19.33 1.10
C ILE A 156 25.00 -19.68 0.33
N VAL A 157 25.97 -18.77 0.28
CA VAL A 157 27.27 -19.00 -0.37
C VAL A 157 28.11 -20.04 0.39
N ALA A 158 28.07 -20.03 1.73
CA ALA A 158 28.70 -21.07 2.56
C ALA A 158 28.16 -22.46 2.20
N GLU A 159 26.84 -22.61 2.18
CA GLU A 159 26.20 -23.89 1.90
C GLU A 159 26.35 -24.31 0.43
N THR A 160 26.17 -23.39 -0.52
CA THR A 160 26.18 -23.71 -1.96
C THR A 160 27.56 -24.13 -2.44
N PHE A 161 28.62 -23.56 -1.86
CA PHE A 161 30.00 -23.80 -2.28
C PHE A 161 30.82 -24.55 -1.22
N GLU A 162 30.17 -25.15 -0.22
CA GLU A 162 30.80 -25.85 0.91
C GLU A 162 31.92 -25.04 1.58
N LEU A 163 31.73 -23.72 1.67
CA LEU A 163 32.71 -22.82 2.28
C LEU A 163 32.50 -22.75 3.79
N PRO A 164 33.57 -22.82 4.61
CA PRO A 164 33.47 -22.58 6.05
C PRO A 164 32.90 -21.19 6.32
N GLN A 165 31.83 -21.11 7.11
CA GLN A 165 31.19 -19.84 7.46
C GLN A 165 32.18 -18.84 8.09
N GLU A 166 33.13 -19.35 8.89
CA GLU A 166 34.19 -18.57 9.51
C GLU A 166 35.08 -17.84 8.47
N LEU A 167 35.31 -18.44 7.29
CA LEU A 167 36.07 -17.83 6.21
C LEU A 167 35.32 -16.64 5.61
N ILE A 168 34.01 -16.79 5.42
CA ILE A 168 33.14 -15.72 4.89
C ILE A 168 33.04 -14.57 5.90
N GLU A 169 32.85 -14.88 7.18
CA GLU A 169 32.81 -13.88 8.25
C GLU A 169 34.13 -13.11 8.36
N LYS A 170 35.27 -13.81 8.33
CA LYS A 170 36.60 -13.19 8.28
C LYS A 170 36.79 -12.31 7.05
N SER A 171 36.30 -12.73 5.89
CA SER A 171 36.40 -11.97 4.64
C SER A 171 35.55 -10.69 4.69
N ILE A 172 34.33 -10.77 5.22
CA ILE A 172 33.47 -9.60 5.44
C ILE A 172 34.10 -8.65 6.46
N GLN A 173 34.69 -9.19 7.53
CA GLN A 173 35.32 -8.39 8.58
C GLN A 173 36.60 -7.71 8.11
N ALA A 174 37.44 -8.41 7.32
CA ALA A 174 38.63 -7.83 6.69
C ALA A 174 38.26 -6.75 5.66
N ALA A 175 37.21 -6.96 4.85
CA ALA A 175 36.70 -5.96 3.92
C ALA A 175 36.11 -4.73 4.64
N SER A 176 35.55 -4.92 5.85
CA SER A 176 35.04 -3.83 6.68
C SER A 176 36.16 -2.98 7.32
N LEU A 177 37.34 -3.57 7.58
CA LEU A 177 38.50 -2.88 8.15
C LEU A 177 39.23 -1.99 7.12
N HIS A 178 39.14 -2.30 5.82
CA HIS A 178 39.75 -1.50 4.76
C HIS A 178 38.90 -0.32 4.26
N LYS A 179 37.72 -0.08 4.84
CA LYS A 179 36.99 1.19 4.67
C LYS A 179 37.45 2.21 5.71
N GLU A 180 38.69 2.67 5.60
CA GLU A 180 39.11 3.95 6.17
C GLU A 180 38.45 5.07 5.36
N GLY A 181 37.22 5.41 5.76
CA GLY A 181 36.35 6.36 5.08
C GLY A 181 34.94 6.34 5.65
N THR A 182 34.83 6.77 6.90
CA THR A 182 33.62 6.87 7.73
C THR A 182 32.44 7.55 7.00
N GLY A 183 31.19 7.10 7.12
CA GLY A 183 30.62 6.48 8.31
C GLY A 183 29.46 5.53 8.01
N ARG A 184 29.00 4.88 9.08
CA ARG A 184 27.78 4.07 9.15
C ARG A 184 26.74 4.64 8.20
N ALA A 185 26.43 3.93 7.11
CA ALA A 185 25.38 4.32 6.18
C ALA A 185 24.11 4.60 7.01
N ARG A 186 23.69 5.86 7.01
CA ARG A 186 22.63 6.33 7.90
C ARG A 186 21.32 5.74 7.38
N VAL A 187 20.38 5.42 8.26
CA VAL A 187 19.07 4.83 7.90
C VAL A 187 18.45 5.53 6.68
N GLY A 188 18.57 6.86 6.60
CA GLY A 188 18.11 7.63 5.45
C GLY A 188 18.79 7.31 4.12
N ASP A 189 20.10 7.03 4.11
CA ASP A 189 20.84 6.65 2.90
C ASP A 189 20.44 5.24 2.45
N ILE A 190 20.24 4.33 3.40
CA ILE A 190 19.77 2.96 3.17
C ILE A 190 18.44 2.97 2.40
N LEU A 191 17.51 3.79 2.89
CA LEU A 191 16.15 3.84 2.35
C LEU A 191 16.11 4.53 0.98
N VAL A 192 17.01 5.49 0.73
CA VAL A 192 17.18 6.13 -0.59
C VAL A 192 17.81 5.15 -1.59
N GLU A 193 18.86 4.44 -1.20
CA GLU A 193 19.49 3.42 -2.06
C GLU A 193 18.54 2.26 -2.39
N ALA A 194 17.65 1.91 -1.45
CA ALA A 194 16.59 0.93 -1.68
C ALA A 194 15.42 1.45 -2.55
N GLY A 195 15.42 2.73 -2.93
CA GLY A 195 14.36 3.36 -3.73
C GLY A 195 13.03 3.51 -2.98
N LEU A 196 13.04 3.39 -1.65
CA LEU A 196 11.83 3.46 -0.82
C LEU A 196 11.44 4.90 -0.49
N VAL A 197 12.41 5.80 -0.46
CA VAL A 197 12.20 7.24 -0.18
C VAL A 197 13.14 8.09 -1.02
N THR A 198 12.77 9.33 -1.28
CA THR A 198 13.65 10.30 -1.94
C THR A 198 14.56 11.00 -0.91
N ARG A 199 15.63 11.63 -1.39
CA ARG A 199 16.54 12.39 -0.52
C ARG A 199 15.79 13.52 0.19
N GLU A 200 14.88 14.18 -0.52
CA GLU A 200 14.07 15.30 -0.02
C GLU A 200 13.13 14.85 1.11
N GLN A 201 12.54 13.66 0.97
CA GLN A 201 11.69 13.05 2.00
C GLN A 201 12.49 12.71 3.27
N VAL A 202 13.72 12.20 3.11
CA VAL A 202 14.62 11.95 4.23
C VAL A 202 15.04 13.25 4.92
N GLU A 203 15.33 14.30 4.16
CA GLU A 203 15.68 15.62 4.73
C GLU A 203 14.50 16.23 5.50
N ALA A 204 13.28 16.10 4.99
CA ALA A 204 12.07 16.53 5.70
C ALA A 204 11.89 15.76 7.03
N ALA A 205 12.05 14.44 7.01
CA ALA A 205 11.97 13.61 8.20
C ALA A 205 13.10 13.89 9.20
N LEU A 206 14.31 14.24 8.72
CA LEU A 206 15.43 14.66 9.56
C LEU A 206 15.17 15.98 10.28
N ARG A 207 14.48 16.94 9.65
CA ARG A 207 14.09 18.20 10.32
C ARG A 207 13.16 17.93 11.50
N ILE A 208 12.20 17.03 11.32
CA ILE A 208 11.29 16.61 12.39
C ILE A 208 12.04 15.87 13.50
N GLN A 209 13.00 15.00 13.14
CA GLN A 209 13.86 14.34 14.13
C GLN A 209 14.71 15.32 14.95
N GLN A 210 15.08 16.46 14.38
CA GLN A 210 15.83 17.49 15.10
C GLN A 210 14.96 18.21 16.15
N GLU A 211 13.66 18.32 15.90
CA GLU A 211 12.67 18.87 16.84
C GLU A 211 12.36 17.88 17.97
N ASP A 212 12.27 16.58 17.65
CA ASP A 212 12.12 15.50 18.63
C ASP A 212 13.19 14.40 18.47
N LYS A 213 14.24 14.50 19.29
CA LYS A 213 15.37 13.56 19.28
C LYS A 213 15.03 12.17 19.82
N THR A 214 13.85 11.97 20.41
CA THR A 214 13.45 10.67 20.95
C THR A 214 12.93 9.72 19.86
N VAL A 215 12.47 10.27 18.74
CA VAL A 215 11.89 9.50 17.64
C VAL A 215 12.96 9.16 16.61
N LYS A 216 12.95 7.92 16.10
CA LYS A 216 13.90 7.50 15.07
C LYS A 216 13.43 7.96 13.69
N LEU A 217 14.38 8.29 12.81
CA LEU A 217 14.11 8.66 11.42
C LEU A 217 13.18 7.67 10.69
N GLY A 218 13.38 6.36 10.89
CA GLY A 218 12.53 5.33 10.30
C GLY A 218 11.09 5.36 10.81
N GLU A 219 10.89 5.62 12.11
CA GLU A 219 9.55 5.73 12.72
C GLU A 219 8.82 6.98 12.21
N ILE A 220 9.54 8.08 11.94
CA ILE A 220 8.98 9.29 11.33
C ILE A 220 8.53 8.98 9.89
N LEU A 221 9.35 8.30 9.09
CA LEU A 221 9.01 7.94 7.72
C LEU A 221 7.81 6.98 7.65
N VAL A 222 7.71 6.04 8.59
CA VAL A 222 6.54 5.16 8.75
C VAL A 222 5.30 5.96 9.19
N GLY A 223 5.45 6.84 10.18
CA GLY A 223 4.36 7.68 10.69
C GLY A 223 3.81 8.67 9.66
N GLN A 224 4.63 9.06 8.67
CA GLN A 224 4.22 9.88 7.52
C GLN A 224 3.63 9.05 6.36
N GLY A 225 3.58 7.72 6.47
CA GLY A 225 3.07 6.83 5.43
C GLY A 225 3.97 6.74 4.19
N LEU A 226 5.22 7.17 4.28
CA LEU A 226 6.18 7.15 3.17
C LEU A 226 6.73 5.73 2.93
N ILE A 227 6.86 4.94 4.00
CA ILE A 227 7.28 3.53 3.96
C ILE A 227 6.46 2.73 4.98
N THR A 228 6.32 1.42 4.77
CA THR A 228 5.76 0.51 5.77
C THR A 228 6.82 0.02 6.76
N GLU A 229 6.39 -0.47 7.92
CA GLU A 229 7.28 -1.09 8.91
C GLU A 229 8.03 -2.29 8.33
N ASP A 230 7.35 -3.11 7.53
CA ASP A 230 7.96 -4.25 6.83
C ASP A 230 9.02 -3.81 5.81
N GLN A 231 8.77 -2.71 5.07
CA GLN A 231 9.74 -2.14 4.13
C GLN A 231 10.97 -1.58 4.85
N LEU A 232 10.76 -0.91 5.99
CA LEU A 232 11.84 -0.42 6.83
C LEU A 232 12.70 -1.58 7.35
N ILE A 233 12.08 -2.64 7.88
CA ILE A 233 12.79 -3.84 8.36
C ILE A 233 13.55 -4.50 7.20
N CYS A 234 12.91 -4.69 6.04
CA CYS A 234 13.53 -5.30 4.88
C CYS A 234 14.74 -4.50 4.38
N ALA A 235 14.65 -3.17 4.29
CA ALA A 235 15.75 -2.32 3.84
C ALA A 235 16.95 -2.37 4.81
N LEU A 236 16.68 -2.31 6.12
CA LEU A 236 17.71 -2.40 7.15
C LEU A 236 18.41 -3.77 7.13
N VAL A 237 17.65 -4.85 6.98
CA VAL A 237 18.18 -6.22 6.87
C VAL A 237 18.97 -6.40 5.57
N THR A 238 18.49 -5.84 4.47
CA THR A 238 19.11 -5.99 3.15
C THR A 238 20.46 -5.28 3.10
N GLN A 239 20.64 -4.11 3.74
CA GLN A 239 21.95 -3.47 3.76
C GLN A 239 22.99 -4.21 4.60
N VAL A 240 22.58 -4.82 5.71
CA VAL A 240 23.46 -5.73 6.48
C VAL A 240 23.92 -6.91 5.60
N ARG A 241 23.13 -7.30 4.60
CA ARG A 241 23.48 -8.34 3.61
C ARG A 241 24.25 -7.82 2.38
N MET A 242 24.00 -6.59 1.93
CA MET A 242 24.62 -5.97 0.75
C MET A 242 25.99 -5.33 1.01
N CYS A 243 26.38 -5.12 2.27
CA CYS A 243 27.73 -4.63 2.62
C CYS A 243 28.89 -5.49 2.09
N SER A 244 28.65 -6.62 1.42
CA SER A 244 29.71 -7.45 0.83
C SER A 244 29.76 -7.50 -0.70
N VAL A 245 28.87 -6.86 -1.47
CA VAL A 245 28.97 -6.96 -2.95
C VAL A 245 28.54 -5.67 -3.64
N ARG A 246 29.51 -4.80 -3.95
CA ARG A 246 29.37 -3.92 -5.12
C ARG A 246 29.87 -4.72 -6.33
N PRO A 247 29.04 -4.98 -7.36
CA PRO A 247 29.58 -5.44 -8.63
C PRO A 247 30.46 -4.33 -9.20
N LEU A 248 31.72 -4.65 -9.46
CA LEU A 248 32.59 -3.83 -10.30
C LEU A 248 31.91 -3.74 -11.68
N GLN A 249 31.40 -2.57 -12.02
CA GLN A 249 31.06 -2.27 -13.41
C GLN A 249 32.39 -2.20 -14.17
N ASN A 250 32.76 -3.32 -14.79
CA ASN A 250 33.75 -3.34 -15.85
C ASN A 250 33.09 -2.73 -17.09
N GLU A 251 33.58 -1.57 -17.52
CA GLU A 251 33.53 -1.19 -18.94
C GLU A 251 34.33 -2.21 -19.76
N PRO A 252 33.87 -2.52 -20.98
CA PRO A 252 34.82 -2.94 -22.00
C PRO A 252 34.53 -2.29 -23.36
N PRO A 253 35.47 -2.39 -24.29
CA PRO A 253 36.77 -1.74 -24.34
C PRO A 253 36.81 -0.57 -25.33
#